data_AF-A0A3P5X5W8-F1
#
_entry.id   AF-A0A3P5X5W8-F1
#
_cell.length_a   1.000
_cell.length_b   1.000
_cell.length_c   1.000
_cell.angle_alpha   90.00
_cell.angle_beta   90.00
_cell.angle_gamma   90.00
#
_symmetry.space_group_name_H-M   'P 1'
#
loop_
_entity.id
_entity.type
_entity.pdbx_description
1 polymer ?
#
loop_
_entity_poly.entity_id
_entity_poly.type
_entity_poly.pdbx_seq_one_letter_code
_entity_poly.pdbx_strand_id
1 'polypeptide(L)'
;MKQAASIIELQEFAQSVYSEDNTGIVFVNQANQVPEETLLSDEDTVGTNKLQVLTILVETEQGSIYYKYPFYGASELEELTLQLEDLYQLYPKKVIDAGNIATLIESGK
;
A
#
# COMPACT_ATOMS: atom_id res chain seq x y z
N MET A 1 -15.22 3.38 3.35
CA MET A 1 -13.77 3.68 3.41
C MET A 1 -13.38 4.68 2.32
N LYS A 2 -12.51 5.65 2.60
CA LYS A 2 -12.09 6.68 1.63
C LYS A 2 -10.82 6.25 0.88
N GLN A 3 -10.72 6.54 -0.41
CA GLN A 3 -9.48 6.43 -1.16
C GLN A 3 -8.77 7.79 -1.18
N ALA A 4 -7.51 7.84 -0.77
CA ALA A 4 -6.65 9.01 -0.89
C ALA A 4 -6.26 9.22 -2.36
N ALA A 5 -6.24 10.47 -2.82
CA ALA A 5 -5.76 10.82 -4.16
C ALA A 5 -4.22 10.83 -4.25
N SER A 6 -3.54 11.03 -3.11
CA SER A 6 -2.09 11.13 -3.00
C SER A 6 -1.58 10.58 -1.67
N ILE A 7 -0.27 10.29 -1.60
CA ILE A 7 0.39 9.91 -0.34
C ILE A 7 0.31 11.05 0.68
N ILE A 8 0.38 12.29 0.22
CA ILE A 8 0.25 13.47 1.07
C ILE A 8 -1.11 13.44 1.77
N GLU A 9 -2.20 13.20 1.04
CA GLU A 9 -3.55 13.11 1.64
C GLU A 9 -3.66 11.94 2.64
N LEU A 10 -3.00 10.81 2.36
CA LEU A 10 -2.91 9.67 3.28
C LEU A 10 -2.18 10.06 4.58
N GLN A 11 -1.06 10.76 4.47
CA GLN A 11 -0.26 11.22 5.60
C GLN A 11 -0.97 12.30 6.41
N GLU A 12 -1.64 13.26 5.75
CA GLU A 12 -2.43 14.29 6.40
C GLU A 12 -3.57 13.69 7.21
N PHE A 13 -4.27 12.69 6.67
CA PHE A 13 -5.28 11.94 7.44
C PHE A 13 -4.65 11.28 8.66
N ALA A 14 -3.58 10.51 8.45
CA ALA A 14 -2.91 9.77 9.51
C ALA A 14 -2.43 10.67 10.64
N GLN A 15 -1.83 11.82 10.31
CA GLN A 15 -1.41 12.84 11.27
C GLN A 15 -2.60 13.52 11.96
N SER A 16 -3.65 13.85 11.22
CA SER A 16 -4.84 14.51 11.77
C SER A 16 -5.58 13.66 12.79
N VAL A 17 -5.54 12.32 12.65
CA VAL A 17 -6.20 11.39 13.59
C VAL A 17 -5.23 10.80 14.61
N TYR A 18 -3.93 11.12 14.52
CA TYR A 18 -2.92 10.64 15.46
C TYR A 18 -3.09 11.28 16.83
N SER A 19 -3.13 10.44 17.85
CA SER A 19 -3.09 10.83 19.25
C SER A 19 -2.41 9.70 20.04
N GLU A 20 -1.77 10.02 21.16
CA GLU A 20 -1.11 9.00 22.01
C GLU A 20 -2.08 7.92 22.51
N ASP A 21 -3.37 8.27 22.61
CA ASP A 21 -4.46 7.35 23.00
C ASP A 21 -5.14 6.67 21.81
N ASN A 22 -4.82 7.03 20.55
CA ASN A 22 -5.50 6.48 19.38
C ASN A 22 -4.73 5.27 18.83
N THR A 23 -5.37 4.10 18.84
CA THR A 23 -4.76 2.90 18.29
C THR A 23 -5.04 2.82 16.79
N GLY A 24 -3.98 2.82 15.98
CA GLY A 24 -4.07 2.65 14.55
C GLY A 24 -3.04 1.67 14.02
N ILE A 25 -3.25 1.18 12.80
CA ILE A 25 -2.37 0.24 12.13
C ILE A 25 -2.29 0.57 10.63
N VAL A 26 -1.09 0.45 10.08
CA VAL A 26 -0.85 0.63 8.65
C VAL A 26 -0.70 -0.73 8.01
N PHE A 27 -1.67 -1.13 7.22
CA PHE A 27 -1.58 -2.32 6.40
C PHE A 27 -0.93 -1.99 5.08
N VAL A 28 0.09 -2.76 4.72
CA VAL A 28 0.81 -2.61 3.45
C VAL A 28 0.68 -3.91 2.67
N ASN A 29 0.19 -3.79 1.45
CA ASN A 29 0.15 -4.88 0.51
C ASN A 29 0.98 -4.54 -0.73
N GLN A 30 2.02 -5.33 -0.93
CA GLN A 30 2.83 -5.34 -2.14
C GLN A 30 2.35 -6.52 -2.98
N ALA A 31 1.15 -6.40 -3.57
CA ALA A 31 0.64 -7.42 -4.46
C ALA A 31 1.35 -7.36 -5.81
N ASN A 32 2.05 -8.44 -6.15
CA ASN A 32 2.36 -8.73 -7.54
C ASN A 32 1.03 -8.96 -8.27
N GLN A 33 0.63 -8.05 -9.15
CA GLN A 33 -0.62 -8.18 -9.91
C GLN A 33 -0.54 -9.21 -11.06
N VAL A 34 0.39 -10.16 -11.02
CA VAL A 34 0.35 -11.29 -11.96
C VAL A 34 0.64 -12.57 -11.19
N PRO A 35 -0.20 -13.62 -11.31
CA PRO A 35 0.23 -14.96 -10.96
C PRO A 35 1.53 -15.28 -11.69
N GLU A 36 2.31 -16.21 -11.18
CA GLU A 36 3.40 -16.84 -11.94
C GLU A 36 2.82 -17.50 -13.19
N GLU A 37 2.50 -16.73 -14.23
CA GLU A 37 2.41 -17.25 -15.58
C GLU A 37 3.84 -17.66 -15.92
N THR A 38 4.06 -18.97 -15.76
CA THR A 38 5.07 -19.79 -16.40
C THR A 38 5.78 -19.00 -17.48
N LEU A 39 6.99 -18.52 -17.17
CA LEU A 39 7.93 -18.04 -18.17
C LEU A 39 8.27 -19.24 -19.06
N LEU A 40 7.43 -19.50 -20.05
CA LEU A 40 7.82 -20.28 -21.21
C LEU A 40 8.88 -19.43 -21.90
N SER A 41 10.14 -19.80 -21.62
CA SER A 41 11.33 -19.32 -22.30
C SER A 41 11.17 -19.56 -23.79
N ASP A 42 10.81 -18.51 -24.52
CA ASP A 42 11.11 -18.39 -25.94
C ASP A 42 11.71 -17.00 -26.12
N GLU A 43 12.99 -17.01 -26.50
CA GLU A 43 13.60 -16.08 -27.44
C GLU A 43 13.01 -14.65 -27.49
N ASP A 44 13.80 -13.64 -27.11
CA ASP A 44 13.58 -12.23 -27.48
C ASP A 44 12.54 -11.38 -26.69
N THR A 45 12.39 -11.56 -25.36
CA THR A 45 11.60 -10.59 -24.56
C THR A 45 12.49 -9.60 -23.81
N VAL A 46 12.65 -8.41 -24.41
CA VAL A 46 13.19 -7.20 -23.77
C VAL A 46 12.48 -7.01 -22.41
N GLY A 47 13.26 -6.93 -21.32
CA GLY A 47 12.79 -6.88 -19.93
C GLY A 47 11.60 -5.95 -19.72
N THR A 48 10.39 -6.50 -19.79
CA THR A 48 9.16 -5.73 -19.63
C THR A 48 8.87 -5.76 -18.14
N ASN A 49 9.25 -4.68 -17.45
CA ASN A 49 8.87 -4.46 -16.06
C ASN A 49 7.34 -4.59 -15.94
N LYS A 50 6.88 -5.63 -15.26
CA LYS A 50 5.45 -5.91 -15.09
C LYS A 50 4.87 -4.86 -14.14
N LEU A 51 3.70 -4.32 -14.49
CA LEU A 51 2.98 -3.37 -13.63
C LEU A 51 2.57 -4.05 -12.32
N GLN A 52 2.97 -3.46 -11.20
CA GLN A 52 2.64 -3.88 -9.84
C GLN A 52 1.83 -2.78 -9.15
N VAL A 53 1.10 -3.13 -8.09
CA VAL A 53 0.31 -2.16 -7.32
C VAL A 53 0.63 -2.27 -5.85
N LEU A 54 1.11 -1.17 -5.28
CA LEU A 54 1.25 -0.99 -3.85
C LEU A 54 -0.08 -0.49 -3.30
N THR A 55 -0.67 -1.22 -2.36
CA THR A 55 -1.87 -0.77 -1.63
C THR A 55 -1.49 -0.55 -0.19
N ILE A 56 -1.83 0.64 0.33
CA ILE A 56 -1.60 1.03 1.72
C ILE A 56 -2.94 1.37 2.32
N LEU A 57 -3.23 0.86 3.50
CA LEU A 57 -4.43 1.14 4.27
C LEU A 57 -4.01 1.62 5.66
N VAL A 58 -4.52 2.79 6.06
CA VAL A 58 -4.41 3.30 7.42
C VAL A 58 -5.77 3.08 8.06
N GLU A 59 -5.81 2.24 9.09
CA GLU A 59 -7.01 1.95 9.88
C GLU A 59 -6.78 2.48 11.29
N THR A 60 -7.67 3.36 11.76
CA THR A 60 -7.65 3.93 13.11
C THR A 60 -9.06 3.88 13.71
N GLU A 61 -9.19 4.13 15.00
CA GLU A 61 -10.51 4.19 15.67
C GLU A 61 -11.38 5.34 15.14
N GLN A 62 -10.77 6.37 14.56
CA GLN A 62 -11.47 7.51 13.97
C GLN A 62 -11.87 7.27 12.50
N GLY A 63 -11.38 6.19 11.90
CA GLY A 63 -11.78 5.74 10.57
C GLY A 63 -10.60 5.24 9.73
N SER A 64 -10.92 4.95 8.47
CA SER A 64 -10.01 4.24 7.58
C SER A 64 -9.87 4.94 6.22
N ILE A 65 -8.63 5.00 5.73
CA ILE A 65 -8.28 5.54 4.41
C ILE A 65 -7.28 4.62 3.71
N TYR A 66 -7.39 4.47 2.40
CA TYR A 66 -6.43 3.68 1.63
C TYR A 66 -5.87 4.44 0.43
N TYR A 67 -4.67 4.07 0.01
CA TYR A 67 -3.98 4.60 -1.16
C TYR A 67 -3.50 3.44 -2.04
N LYS A 68 -3.56 3.64 -3.37
CA LYS A 68 -3.07 2.68 -4.36
C LYS A 68 -2.10 3.38 -5.28
N TYR A 69 -0.92 2.79 -5.47
CA TYR A 69 0.10 3.29 -6.37
C TYR A 69 0.53 2.20 -7.36
N PRO A 70 0.30 2.39 -8.67
CA PRO A 70 0.87 1.52 -9.69
C PRO A 70 2.35 1.86 -9.91
N PHE A 71 3.23 0.86 -9.88
CA PHE A 71 4.67 1.01 -10.13
C PHE A 71 5.17 -0.09 -11.06
N TYR A 72 6.30 0.14 -11.72
CA TYR A 72 6.89 -0.82 -12.67
C TYR A 72 8.21 -1.40 -12.16
N GLY A 73 8.93 -0.69 -11.30
CA GLY A 73 10.25 -1.11 -10.85
C GLY A 73 10.55 -0.86 -9.37
N ALA A 74 11.65 -1.47 -8.90
CA ALA A 74 12.10 -1.35 -7.52
C ALA A 74 12.46 0.09 -7.12
N SER A 75 12.96 0.91 -8.05
CA SER A 75 13.31 2.32 -7.78
C SER A 75 12.09 3.14 -7.35
N GLU A 76 10.96 3.00 -8.06
CA GLU A 76 9.71 3.68 -7.70
C GLU A 76 9.19 3.21 -6.33
N LEU A 77 9.31 1.91 -6.05
CA LEU A 77 8.92 1.33 -4.75
C LEU A 77 9.79 1.85 -3.60
N GLU A 78 11.10 2.03 -3.83
CA GLU A 78 12.03 2.58 -2.85
C GLU A 78 11.69 4.05 -2.54
N GLU A 79 11.45 4.87 -3.56
CA GLU A 79 11.02 6.26 -3.40
C GLU A 79 9.69 6.38 -2.64
N LEU A 80 8.74 5.49 -2.89
CA LEU A 80 7.48 5.42 -2.14
C LEU A 80 7.71 5.01 -0.69
N THR A 81 8.61 4.05 -0.47
CA THR A 81 8.89 3.54 0.88
C THR A 81 9.49 4.64 1.75
N LEU A 82 10.41 5.43 1.20
CA LEU A 82 11.00 6.60 1.86
C LEU A 82 9.92 7.62 2.26
N GLN A 83 8.98 7.92 1.35
CA GLN A 83 7.88 8.84 1.64
C GLN A 83 6.94 8.31 2.74
N LEU A 84 6.83 6.99 2.90
CA LEU A 84 5.96 6.36 3.89
C LEU A 84 6.64 6.14 5.24
N GLU A 85 7.95 6.41 5.38
CA GLU A 85 8.65 6.23 6.65
C GLU A 85 8.02 7.04 7.78
N ASP A 86 7.67 8.30 7.55
CA ASP A 86 6.96 9.14 8.52
C ASP A 86 5.64 8.51 8.96
N LEU A 87 4.92 7.86 8.05
CA LEU A 87 3.66 7.18 8.36
C LEU A 87 3.91 5.96 9.26
N TYR A 88 4.98 5.20 9.02
CA TYR A 88 5.35 4.04 9.82
C TYR A 88 5.94 4.40 11.18
N GLN A 89 6.36 5.65 11.39
CA GLN A 89 6.73 6.17 12.70
C GLN A 89 5.51 6.51 13.56
N LEU A 90 4.41 6.96 12.94
CA LEU A 90 3.16 7.28 13.64
C LEU A 90 2.39 6.02 14.03
N TYR A 91 2.34 5.01 13.15
CA TYR A 91 1.53 3.83 13.37
C TYR A 91 2.30 2.55 13.04
N PRO A 92 2.08 1.46 13.79
CA PRO A 92 2.71 0.18 13.50
C PRO A 92 2.35 -0.31 12.10
N LYS A 93 3.36 -0.75 11.35
CA LYS A 93 3.22 -1.33 10.02
C LYS A 93 2.96 -2.83 10.09
N LYS A 94 2.01 -3.32 9.30
CA LYS A 94 1.75 -4.74 9.08
C LYS A 94 1.65 -5.06 7.59
N VAL A 95 2.52 -5.94 7.12
CA VAL A 95 2.48 -6.40 5.73
C VAL A 95 1.46 -7.53 5.61
N ILE A 96 0.56 -7.43 4.62
CA ILE A 96 -0.49 -8.42 4.38
C ILE A 96 -0.62 -8.76 2.89
N ASP A 97 -1.21 -9.92 2.62
CA ASP A 97 -1.51 -10.40 1.27
C ASP A 97 -2.68 -9.65 0.59
N ALA A 98 -2.75 -9.73 -0.74
CA ALA A 98 -3.72 -9.07 -1.59
C ALA A 98 -5.18 -9.42 -1.23
N GLY A 99 -5.47 -10.70 -0.96
CA GLY A 99 -6.82 -11.13 -0.59
C GLY A 99 -7.26 -10.56 0.76
N ASN A 100 -6.30 -10.42 1.69
CA ASN A 100 -6.57 -9.87 3.01
C ASN A 100 -6.78 -8.36 2.96
N ILE A 101 -6.00 -7.61 2.16
CA ILE A 101 -6.19 -6.14 2.09
C ILE A 101 -7.48 -5.76 1.38
N ALA A 102 -7.88 -6.49 0.33
CA ALA A 102 -9.16 -6.26 -0.34
C ALA A 102 -10.33 -6.44 0.64
N THR A 103 -10.29 -7.52 1.41
CA THR A 103 -11.29 -7.80 2.45
C THR A 103 -11.37 -6.68 3.49
N LEU A 104 -10.23 -6.12 3.93
CA LEU A 104 -10.22 -4.99 4.87
C LEU A 104 -10.82 -3.72 4.26
N ILE A 105 -10.47 -3.41 3.00
CA ILE A 105 -11.00 -2.25 2.29
C ILE A 105 -12.52 -2.35 2.12
N GLU A 106 -13.02 -3.55 1.76
CA GLU A 106 -14.44 -3.83 1.60
C GLU A 106 -15.20 -3.87 2.94
N SER A 107 -14.56 -4.37 3.99
CA SER A 107 -15.15 -4.46 5.34
C SER A 107 -15.27 -3.12 6.05
N GLY A 108 -14.50 -2.12 5.61
CA GLY A 108 -14.78 -0.69 5.79
C GLY A 108 -15.40 -0.29 7.12
N LYS A 109 -14.74 -0.63 8.23
CA LYS A 109 -14.98 0.05 9.51
C LYS A 109 -14.24 1.38 9.54
#